data_AF-A0A521AD13-F1
#
_entry.id   AF-A0A521AD13-F1
#
_cell.length_a   1.000
_cell.length_b   1.000
_cell.length_c   1.000
_cell.angle_alpha   90.00
_cell.angle_beta   90.00
_cell.angle_gamma   90.00
#
_symmetry.space_group_name_H-M   'P 1'
#
loop_
_entity.id
_entity.type
_entity.pdbx_description
1 polymer ?
#
loop_
_entity_poly.entity_id
_entity_poly.type
_entity_poly.pdbx_seq_one_letter_code
_entity_poly.pdbx_strand_id
1 'polypeptide(L)'
;MRKCSLRLREKLSDDRYTLAELEYGETKLIYLEDKLQKTESLGIPTEKIDLRKFWEKHVKDRNYCLPCELLLILDPKVISVENCSAELGLTLELLERVRNFLKEGENECR
;
A
#
# COMPACT_ATOMS: atom_id res chain seq x y z
N MET A 1 24.79 -11.05 -2.05
CA MET A 1 23.33 -10.86 -2.27
C MET A 1 22.89 -9.67 -1.44
N ARG A 2 22.42 -8.57 -2.06
CA ARG A 2 21.96 -7.39 -1.31
C ARG A 2 20.63 -7.77 -0.64
N LYS A 3 20.53 -7.71 0.69
CA LYS A 3 19.27 -7.85 1.44
C LYS A 3 18.32 -6.76 0.92
N CYS A 4 17.27 -7.12 0.18
CA CYS A 4 16.19 -6.18 -0.15
C CYS A 4 15.41 -5.89 1.14
N SER A 5 15.83 -4.84 1.85
CA SER A 5 15.18 -4.39 3.09
C SER A 5 13.95 -3.56 2.75
N LEU A 6 12.80 -3.95 3.29
CA LEU A 6 11.63 -3.09 3.35
C LEU A 6 11.89 -1.97 4.37
N ARG A 7 11.51 -0.74 4.01
CA ARG A 7 11.58 0.41 4.91
C ARG A 7 10.28 1.19 4.85
N LEU A 8 9.68 1.47 6.00
CA LEU A 8 8.51 2.34 6.10
C LEU A 8 8.94 3.80 5.95
N ARG A 9 8.28 4.55 5.06
CA ARG A 9 8.49 5.99 4.90
C ARG A 9 7.39 6.79 5.57
N GLU A 10 6.15 6.39 5.32
CA GLU A 10 4.98 7.05 5.89
C GLU A 10 3.87 6.03 6.11
N LYS A 11 3.09 6.22 7.17
CA LYS A 11 1.89 5.44 7.47
C LYS A 11 0.82 6.40 7.98
N LEU A 12 -0.33 6.37 7.34
CA LEU A 12 -1.52 7.13 7.68
C LEU A 12 -2.64 6.12 7.93
N SER A 13 -3.43 6.33 8.98
CA SER A 13 -4.50 5.40 9.32
C SER A 13 -5.64 6.12 10.00
N ASP A 14 -6.86 5.67 9.70
CA ASP A 14 -8.09 5.98 10.43
C ASP A 14 -8.85 4.67 10.73
N ASP A 15 -10.13 4.76 11.08
CA ASP A 15 -10.99 3.61 11.38
C ASP A 15 -11.25 2.71 10.15
N ARG A 16 -11.16 3.25 8.93
CA ARG A 16 -11.46 2.54 7.69
C ARG A 16 -10.22 2.15 6.92
N TYR A 17 -9.24 3.03 6.78
CA TYR A 17 -8.10 2.84 5.89
C TYR A 17 -6.77 2.79 6.63
N THR A 18 -5.86 1.96 6.12
CA THR A 18 -4.42 2.09 6.36
C THR A 18 -3.76 2.40 5.01
N LEU A 19 -3.06 3.52 4.91
CA LEU A 19 -2.29 3.91 3.74
C LEU A 19 -0.81 4.03 4.12
N ALA A 20 0.09 3.40 3.37
CA ALA A 20 1.52 3.44 3.66
C ALA A 20 2.36 3.61 2.41
N GLU A 21 3.46 4.35 2.55
CA GLU A 21 4.55 4.42 1.58
C GLU A 21 5.74 3.61 2.13
N LEU A 22 6.27 2.71 1.30
CA LEU A 22 7.42 1.88 1.62
C LEU A 22 8.50 1.99 0.54
N GLU A 23 9.73 1.71 0.93
CA GLU A 23 10.82 1.42 0.00
C GLU A 23 11.16 -0.07 0.03
N TYR A 24 11.35 -0.64 -1.14
CA TYR A 24 11.85 -1.99 -1.34
C TYR A 24 13.04 -1.95 -2.30
N GLY A 25 14.25 -1.90 -1.74
CA GLY A 25 15.44 -1.55 -2.51
C GLY A 25 15.35 -0.10 -3.01
N GLU A 26 15.39 0.11 -4.32
CA GLU A 26 15.23 1.42 -4.96
C GLU A 26 13.78 1.69 -5.41
N THR A 27 12.88 0.72 -5.20
CA THR A 27 11.48 0.81 -5.63
C THR A 27 10.61 1.40 -4.54
N LYS A 28 9.80 2.40 -4.89
CA LYS A 28 8.72 2.91 -4.04
C LYS A 28 7.48 2.02 -4.19
N LEU A 29 6.87 1.66 -3.06
CA LEU A 29 5.64 0.90 -2.99
C LEU A 29 4.58 1.68 -2.21
N ILE A 30 3.35 1.67 -2.70
CA ILE A 30 2.17 2.18 -2.01
C ILE A 30 1.30 1.01 -1.59
N TYR A 31 1.04 0.91 -0.29
CA TYR A 31 0.12 -0.06 0.29
C TYR A 31 -1.15 0.64 0.74
N LEU A 32 -2.31 0.05 0.44
CA LEU A 32 -3.61 0.49 0.92
C LEU A 32 -4.41 -0.71 1.43
N GLU A 33 -4.96 -0.59 2.64
CA GLU A 33 -5.91 -1.51 3.25
C GLU A 33 -7.24 -0.79 3.49
N ASP A 34 -8.36 -1.33 2.99
CA ASP A 34 -9.72 -1.00 3.44
C ASP A 34 -10.15 -2.05 4.48
N LYS A 35 -10.12 -1.67 5.76
CA LYS A 35 -10.45 -2.53 6.90
C LYS A 35 -11.94 -2.93 6.90
N LEU A 36 -12.80 -2.08 6.36
CA LEU A 36 -14.23 -2.33 6.29
C LEU A 36 -14.56 -3.37 5.20
N GLN A 37 -13.93 -3.24 4.03
CA GLN A 37 -14.13 -4.17 2.92
C GLN A 37 -13.18 -5.37 2.92
N LYS A 38 -12.21 -5.40 3.84
CA LYS A 38 -11.13 -6.40 3.91
C LYS A 38 -10.41 -6.54 2.57
N THR A 39 -10.14 -5.40 1.93
CA THR A 39 -9.39 -5.33 0.68
C THR A 39 -8.02 -4.75 0.96
N GLU A 40 -7.03 -5.27 0.24
CA GLU A 40 -5.66 -4.77 0.30
C GLU A 40 -5.13 -4.61 -1.12
N SER A 41 -4.27 -3.62 -1.30
CA SER A 41 -3.56 -3.43 -2.55
C SER A 41 -2.13 -2.96 -2.29
N LEU A 42 -1.25 -3.36 -3.18
CA LEU A 42 0.12 -2.90 -3.25
C LEU A 42 0.42 -2.53 -4.70
N GLY A 43 1.09 -1.39 -4.90
CA GLY A 43 1.46 -0.97 -6.25
C GLY A 43 2.67 -0.07 -6.29
N ILE A 44 3.25 0.05 -7.48
CA ILE A 44 4.30 1.02 -7.79
C ILE A 44 3.61 2.26 -8.40
N PRO A 45 3.85 3.47 -7.90
CA PRO A 45 3.25 4.66 -8.48
C PRO A 45 3.90 4.97 -9.84
N THR A 46 3.08 5.18 -10.86
CA THR A 46 3.52 5.54 -12.23
C THR A 46 3.99 6.99 -12.33
N GLU A 47 3.62 7.81 -11.34
CA GLU A 47 3.96 9.21 -11.25
C GLU A 47 4.35 9.62 -9.82
N LYS A 48 4.82 10.87 -9.65
CA LYS A 48 5.20 11.36 -8.34
C LYS A 48 3.96 11.58 -7.48
N ILE A 49 3.80 10.74 -6.45
CA ILE A 49 2.70 10.82 -5.49
C ILE A 49 3.08 11.60 -4.22
N ASP A 50 2.09 12.29 -3.65
CA ASP A 50 2.12 12.92 -2.32
C ASP A 50 0.99 12.30 -1.48
N LEU A 51 1.32 11.30 -0.65
CA LEU A 51 0.32 10.56 0.14
C LEU A 51 -0.52 11.47 1.03
N ARG A 52 0.09 12.53 1.58
CA ARG A 52 -0.63 13.46 2.47
C ARG A 52 -1.73 14.18 1.73
N LYS A 53 -1.54 14.55 0.46
CA LYS A 53 -2.60 15.18 -0.34
C LYS A 53 -3.78 14.24 -0.58
N PHE A 54 -3.50 12.98 -0.92
CA PHE A 54 -4.55 11.95 -1.08
C PHE A 54 -5.30 11.76 0.24
N TRP A 55 -4.57 11.69 1.35
CA TRP A 55 -5.13 11.50 2.68
C TRP A 55 -5.96 12.70 3.15
N GLU A 56 -5.44 13.92 2.99
CA GLU A 56 -6.17 15.14 3.34
C GLU A 56 -7.46 15.29 2.54
N LYS A 57 -7.44 14.95 1.25
CA LYS A 57 -8.64 14.99 0.41
C LYS A 57 -9.67 13.97 0.88
N HIS A 58 -9.24 12.73 1.20
CA HIS A 58 -10.08 11.71 1.83
C HIS A 58 -10.73 12.18 3.14
N VAL A 59 -9.96 12.84 4.02
CA VAL A 59 -10.49 13.33 5.30
C VAL A 59 -11.49 14.49 5.11
N LYS A 60 -11.25 15.39 4.14
CA LYS A 60 -12.03 16.62 3.96
C LYS A 60 -13.25 16.44 3.07
N ASP A 61 -13.20 15.53 2.10
CA ASP A 61 -14.24 15.35 1.08
C ASP A 61 -14.92 13.98 1.20
N ARG A 62 -16.20 13.98 1.58
CA ARG A 62 -17.01 12.76 1.75
C ARG A 62 -17.27 12.00 0.44
N ASN A 63 -17.13 12.66 -0.71
CA ASN A 63 -17.32 12.04 -2.02
C ASN A 63 -16.01 11.49 -2.60
N TYR A 64 -14.89 11.69 -1.90
CA TYR A 64 -13.59 11.23 -2.38
C TYR A 64 -13.40 9.73 -2.13
N CYS A 65 -13.18 8.97 -3.21
CA CYS A 65 -12.86 7.55 -3.12
C CYS A 65 -11.33 7.35 -3.12
N LEU A 66 -10.73 7.27 -1.92
CA LEU A 66 -9.29 7.05 -1.78
C LEU A 66 -8.77 5.81 -2.56
N PRO A 67 -9.42 4.63 -2.49
CA PRO A 67 -8.97 3.48 -3.29
C PRO A 67 -9.04 3.73 -4.79
N CYS A 68 -10.12 4.34 -5.29
CA CYS A 68 -10.32 4.58 -6.71
C CYS A 68 -9.19 5.44 -7.28
N GLU A 69 -8.87 6.54 -6.59
CA GLU A 69 -7.89 7.52 -7.05
C GLU A 69 -6.46 6.96 -6.99
N LEU A 70 -6.15 6.16 -5.96
CA LEU A 70 -4.85 5.50 -5.85
C LEU A 70 -4.68 4.41 -6.92
N LEU A 71 -5.67 3.51 -7.08
CA LEU A 71 -5.53 2.36 -7.98
C LEU A 71 -5.36 2.75 -9.46
N LEU A 72 -5.77 3.96 -9.85
CA LEU A 72 -5.56 4.51 -11.20
C LEU A 72 -4.09 4.84 -11.49
N ILE A 73 -3.32 5.18 -10.47
CA ILE A 73 -1.92 5.63 -10.62
C ILE A 73 -0.90 4.59 -10.15
N LEU A 74 -1.38 3.39 -9.78
CA LEU A 74 -0.53 2.27 -9.37
C LEU A 74 -0.42 1.25 -10.51
N ASP A 75 0.77 1.11 -11.08
CA ASP A 75 1.09 0.13 -12.11
C ASP A 75 2.61 -0.16 -12.14
N PRO A 76 3.05 -1.42 -11.99
CA PRO A 76 2.26 -2.62 -11.71
C PRO A 76 1.64 -2.61 -10.31
N LYS A 77 0.63 -3.47 -10.09
CA LYS A 77 -0.07 -3.62 -8.80
C LYS A 77 -0.56 -5.04 -8.53
N VAL A 78 -0.94 -5.28 -7.28
CA VAL A 78 -1.66 -6.47 -6.82
C VAL A 78 -2.80 -6.04 -5.92
N ILE A 79 -3.94 -6.69 -6.04
CA ILE A 79 -5.13 -6.44 -5.23
C ILE A 79 -5.59 -7.77 -4.65
N SER A 80 -5.94 -7.79 -3.36
CA SER A 80 -6.44 -8.97 -2.65
C SER A 80 -7.73 -8.61 -1.91
N VAL A 81 -8.71 -9.50 -1.97
CA VAL A 81 -9.98 -9.41 -1.24
C VAL A 81 -10.37 -10.80 -0.78
N GLU A 82 -10.37 -11.03 0.54
CA GLU A 82 -10.67 -12.33 1.18
C GLU A 82 -10.09 -13.56 0.44
N ASN A 83 -10.85 -14.18 -0.47
CA ASN A 83 -10.49 -15.40 -1.20
C ASN A 83 -10.08 -15.17 -2.68
N CYS A 84 -10.02 -13.93 -3.12
CA CYS A 84 -9.70 -13.55 -4.49
C CYS A 84 -8.48 -12.62 -4.52
N SER A 85 -7.66 -12.78 -5.53
CA SER A 85 -6.56 -11.85 -5.80
C SER A 85 -6.41 -11.61 -7.30
N ALA A 86 -5.87 -10.46 -7.64
CA ALA A 86 -5.51 -10.08 -8.99
C ALA A 86 -4.06 -9.57 -8.99
N GLU A 87 -3.16 -10.37 -9.55
CA GLU A 87 -1.76 -10.01 -9.78
C GLU A 87 -1.65 -9.29 -11.13
N LEU A 88 -1.51 -7.96 -11.09
CA LEU A 88 -1.39 -7.09 -12.26
C LEU A 88 0.05 -6.59 -12.35
N GLY A 89 0.99 -7.54 -12.46
CA GLY A 89 2.43 -7.29 -12.55
C GLY A 89 3.17 -7.23 -11.21
N LEU A 90 2.47 -7.14 -10.07
CA LEU A 90 3.02 -7.46 -8.75
C LEU A 90 2.41 -8.75 -8.22
N THR A 91 3.11 -9.40 -7.28
CA THR A 91 2.72 -10.70 -6.73
C THR A 91 2.05 -10.58 -5.37
N LEU A 92 1.18 -11.55 -5.07
CA LEU A 92 0.55 -11.72 -3.77
C LEU A 92 1.59 -11.95 -2.68
N GLU A 93 2.67 -12.67 -2.98
CA GLU A 93 3.80 -12.88 -2.07
C GLU A 93 4.40 -11.55 -1.57
N LEU A 94 4.58 -10.57 -2.48
CA LEU A 94 5.11 -9.27 -2.09
C LEU A 94 4.10 -8.49 -1.23
N LEU A 95 2.81 -8.58 -1.55
CA LEU A 95 1.75 -7.98 -0.72
C LEU A 95 1.74 -8.58 0.70
N GLU A 96 1.82 -9.90 0.83
CA GLU A 96 1.86 -10.59 2.11
C GLU A 96 3.09 -10.18 2.92
N ARG A 97 4.25 -10.08 2.28
CA ARG A 97 5.48 -9.62 2.94
C ARG A 97 5.35 -8.19 3.46
N VAL A 98 4.79 -7.28 2.68
CA VAL A 98 4.54 -5.89 3.10
C VAL A 98 3.52 -5.84 4.24
N ARG A 99 2.43 -6.60 4.14
CA ARG A 99 1.41 -6.72 5.20
C ARG A 99 2.02 -7.16 6.52
N ASN A 100 2.82 -8.23 6.50
CA ASN A 100 3.46 -8.76 7.71
C ASN A 100 4.43 -7.72 8.29
N PHE A 101 5.25 -7.09 7.45
CA PHE A 101 6.13 -6.00 7.88
C PHE A 101 5.37 -4.84 8.56
N LEU A 102 4.19 -4.47 8.05
CA LEU A 102 3.36 -3.40 8.62
C LEU A 102 2.62 -3.80 9.90
N LYS A 103 2.38 -5.10 10.13
CA LYS A 103 1.71 -5.65 11.33
C LYS A 103 2.68 -5.95 12.46
N GLU A 104 3.86 -6.46 12.16
CA GLU A 104 4.82 -6.95 13.14
C GLU A 104 5.71 -5.86 13.75
N GLY A 105 5.73 -4.66 13.15
CA GLY A 105 6.47 -3.49 13.67
C GLY A 105 7.97 -3.74 13.76
N GLU A 106 8.72 -3.37 12.72
CA GLU A 106 10.20 -3.32 12.70
C GLU A 106 10.95 -4.52 13.31
N ASN A 107 10.47 -5.74 13.12
CA ASN A 107 11.28 -6.93 13.41
C ASN A 107 11.60 -7.65 12.11
N GLU A 108 12.74 -7.32 11.50
CA GLU A 108 13.71 -8.29 10.99
C GLU A 108 14.87 -7.60 10.25
N CYS A 109 15.92 -7.28 11.02
CA CYS A 109 17.30 -7.45 10.57
C CYS A 109 18.17 -7.76 11.82
N ARG A 110 18.15 -9.02 12.25
CA ARG A 110 19.36 -9.64 12.80
C ARG A 110 20.02 -10.48 11.72
#